data_AF-A0A536SQ91-F1
#
_entry.id   AF-A0A536SQ91-F1
#
_cell.length_a   1.000
_cell.length_b   1.000
_cell.length_c   1.000
_cell.angle_alpha   90.00
_cell.angle_beta   90.00
_cell.angle_gamma   90.00
#
_symmetry.space_group_name_H-M   'P 1'
#
loop_
_entity.id
_entity.type
_entity.pdbx_description
1 polymer ?
#
loop_
_entity_poly.entity_id
_entity_poly.type
_entity_poly.pdbx_seq_one_letter_code
_entity_poly.pdbx_strand_id
1 'polypeptide(L)'
;MYARRVSLNLKPNSTAEFTQRLEKEVIPMLRKQKGFQDEITFVVPAGTEAFGVSLWDNKESADAYNRGPYADVTKILEKLVVGTPRVDTYEVSNSTFHKIGAAVAA
;
A
#
# COMPACT_ATOMS: atom_id res chain seq x y z
N MET A 1 4.25 -14.81 0.98
CA MET A 1 3.63 -13.51 0.61
C MET A 1 3.79 -12.57 1.80
N TYR A 2 4.26 -11.36 1.54
CA TYR A 2 4.55 -10.36 2.54
C TYR A 2 3.64 -9.15 2.32
N ALA A 3 3.22 -8.48 3.40
CA ALA A 3 2.35 -7.31 3.33
C ALA A 3 3.01 -6.09 3.94
N ARG A 4 2.76 -4.93 3.34
CA ARG A 4 3.05 -3.62 3.93
C ARG A 4 1.73 -2.89 4.14
N ARG A 5 1.48 -2.43 5.37
CA ARG A 5 0.37 -1.53 5.70
C ARG A 5 0.92 -0.12 5.84
N VAL A 6 0.38 0.82 5.08
CA VAL A 6 0.71 2.25 5.19
C VAL A 6 -0.51 2.98 5.73
N SER A 7 -0.39 3.63 6.89
CA SER A 7 -1.47 4.41 7.51
C SER A 7 -1.19 5.90 7.35
N LEU A 8 -2.23 6.66 7.01
CA LEU A 8 -2.17 8.05 6.57
C LEU A 8 -3.27 8.85 7.28
N ASN A 9 -2.94 10.06 7.75
CA ASN A 9 -3.95 11.05 8.11
C ASN A 9 -4.17 11.95 6.90
N LEU A 10 -5.41 12.06 6.44
CA LEU A 10 -5.77 12.88 5.28
C LEU A 10 -6.10 14.31 5.71
N LYS A 11 -5.78 15.27 4.85
CA LYS A 11 -6.26 16.65 5.03
C LYS A 11 -7.78 16.72 4.80
N PRO A 12 -8.49 17.67 5.43
CA PRO A 12 -9.90 17.88 5.16
C PRO A 12 -10.18 18.04 3.66
N ASN A 13 -11.27 17.43 3.17
CA ASN A 13 -11.72 17.49 1.77
C ASN A 13 -10.74 16.93 0.73
N SER A 14 -9.73 16.15 1.13
CA SER A 14 -8.71 15.61 0.19
C SER A 14 -9.03 14.22 -0.36
N THR A 15 -10.05 13.52 0.16
CA THR A 15 -10.34 12.12 -0.17
C THR A 15 -10.47 11.85 -1.67
N ALA A 16 -11.20 12.70 -2.41
CA ALA A 16 -11.41 12.49 -3.84
C ALA A 16 -10.12 12.66 -4.66
N GLU A 17 -9.27 13.64 -4.30
CA GLU A 17 -7.96 13.78 -4.94
C GLU A 17 -7.05 12.62 -4.54
N PHE A 18 -7.09 12.19 -3.27
CA PHE A 18 -6.32 11.06 -2.77
C PHE A 18 -6.61 9.77 -3.56
N THR A 19 -7.89 9.40 -3.71
CA THR A 19 -8.25 8.20 -4.48
C THR A 19 -7.86 8.33 -5.95
N GLN A 20 -8.02 9.52 -6.55
CA GLN A 20 -7.60 9.77 -7.92
C GLN A 20 -6.08 9.62 -8.12
N ARG A 21 -5.26 10.17 -7.22
CA ARG A 21 -3.79 10.02 -7.27
C ARG A 21 -3.38 8.57 -7.10
N LEU A 22 -4.07 7.83 -6.24
CA LEU A 22 -3.83 6.41 -6.06
C LEU A 22 -4.03 5.64 -7.36
N GLU A 23 -5.19 5.81 -8.01
CA GLU A 23 -5.55 5.10 -9.23
C GLU A 23 -4.65 5.47 -10.42
N LYS A 24 -4.34 6.76 -10.58
CA LYS A 24 -3.66 7.26 -11.79
C LYS A 24 -2.14 7.22 -11.70
N GLU A 25 -1.57 7.27 -10.50
CA GLU A 25 -0.12 7.42 -10.32
C GLU A 25 0.47 6.33 -9.44
N VAL A 26 -0.07 6.13 -8.22
CA VAL A 26 0.52 5.20 -7.25
C VAL A 26 0.40 3.74 -7.69
N ILE A 27 -0.81 3.27 -8.02
CA ILE A 27 -1.04 1.87 -8.41
C ILE A 27 -0.26 1.50 -9.70
N PRO A 28 -0.26 2.32 -10.76
CA PRO A 28 0.59 2.07 -11.93
C PRO A 28 2.09 2.00 -11.61
N MET A 29 2.57 2.79 -10.65
CA MET A 29 3.95 2.74 -10.20
C MET A 29 4.26 1.47 -9.40
N LEU A 30 3.34 1.06 -8.51
CA LEU A 30 3.45 -0.18 -7.73
C LEU A 30 3.51 -1.41 -8.65
N ARG A 31 2.66 -1.46 -9.67
CA ARG A 31 2.64 -2.56 -10.67
C ARG A 31 3.95 -2.74 -11.44
N LYS A 32 4.82 -1.72 -11.49
CA LYS A 32 6.15 -1.82 -12.11
C LYS A 32 7.21 -2.38 -11.17
N GLN A 33 6.92 -2.47 -9.87
CA GLN A 33 7.88 -2.94 -8.88
C GLN A 33 8.00 -4.46 -8.94
N LYS A 34 9.24 -4.95 -8.85
CA LYS A 34 9.49 -6.39 -8.75
C LYS A 34 8.78 -6.96 -7.52
N GLY A 35 8.05 -8.05 -7.72
CA GLY A 35 7.39 -8.78 -6.63
C GLY A 35 6.10 -8.17 -6.12
N PHE A 36 5.65 -7.02 -6.63
CA PHE A 36 4.33 -6.48 -6.30
C PHE A 36 3.23 -7.43 -6.80
N GLN A 37 2.24 -7.70 -5.95
CA GLN A 37 1.13 -8.61 -6.23
C GLN A 37 -0.20 -7.86 -6.27
N ASP A 38 -0.49 -7.05 -5.26
CA ASP A 38 -1.79 -6.37 -5.13
C ASP A 38 -1.73 -5.16 -4.17
N GLU A 39 -2.75 -4.31 -4.22
CA GLU A 39 -2.96 -3.18 -3.30
C GLU A 39 -4.45 -3.04 -2.97
N ILE A 40 -4.77 -2.94 -1.68
CA ILE A 40 -6.12 -2.63 -1.19
C ILE A 40 -6.04 -1.39 -0.32
N THR A 41 -6.81 -0.36 -0.69
CA THR A 41 -6.84 0.91 0.03
C THR A 41 -8.19 1.15 0.67
N PHE A 42 -8.16 1.61 1.91
CA PHE A 42 -9.32 1.90 2.74
C PHE A 42 -9.27 3.38 3.14
N VAL A 43 -10.42 4.04 3.07
CA VAL A 43 -10.61 5.38 3.63
C VAL A 43 -11.67 5.27 4.71
N VAL A 44 -11.43 5.83 5.88
CA VAL A 44 -12.46 5.85 6.93
C VAL A 44 -13.67 6.66 6.46
N PRO A 45 -14.90 6.34 6.88
CA PRO A 45 -16.09 7.06 6.40
C PRO A 45 -16.05 8.58 6.59
N ALA A 46 -15.35 9.05 7.63
CA ALA A 46 -15.15 10.48 7.90
C ALA A 46 -14.16 11.18 6.94
N GLY A 47 -13.41 10.43 6.12
CA GLY A 47 -12.43 10.98 5.18
C GLY A 47 -11.19 11.59 5.82
N THR A 48 -10.96 11.36 7.11
CA THR A 48 -9.85 11.93 7.88
C THR A 48 -8.61 11.04 7.90
N GLU A 49 -8.78 9.75 7.61
CA GLU A 49 -7.74 8.74 7.67
C GLU A 49 -7.89 7.74 6.53
N ALA A 50 -6.77 7.22 6.08
CA ALA A 50 -6.73 6.13 5.12
C ALA A 50 -5.62 5.15 5.48
N PHE A 51 -5.76 3.91 5.03
CA PHE A 51 -4.65 2.99 5.01
C PHE A 51 -4.64 2.13 3.74
N GLY A 52 -3.45 1.90 3.20
CA GLY A 52 -3.20 1.00 2.08
C GLY A 52 -2.53 -0.28 2.57
N VAL A 53 -2.88 -1.41 1.98
CA VAL A 53 -2.23 -2.71 2.18
C VAL A 53 -1.70 -3.19 0.84
N SER A 54 -0.38 -3.19 0.68
CA SER A 54 0.29 -3.76 -0.50
C SER A 54 0.76 -5.17 -0.20
N LEU A 55 0.54 -6.08 -1.15
CA LEU A 55 0.97 -7.47 -1.12
C LEU A 55 2.16 -7.68 -2.05
N TRP A 56 3.12 -8.47 -1.57
CA TRP A 56 4.39 -8.73 -2.21
C TRP A 56 4.71 -10.22 -2.19
N ASP A 57 5.41 -10.72 -3.19
CA ASP A 57 5.80 -12.13 -3.29
C ASP A 57 6.63 -12.57 -2.05
N ASN A 58 7.59 -11.75 -1.65
CA ASN A 58 8.48 -11.96 -0.50
C ASN A 58 8.87 -10.64 0.18
N LYS A 59 9.56 -10.76 1.33
CA LYS A 59 10.01 -9.63 2.14
C LYS A 59 11.08 -8.80 1.43
N GLU A 60 11.97 -9.44 0.68
CA GLU A 60 13.10 -8.79 0.01
C GLU A 60 12.62 -7.78 -1.04
N SER A 61 11.62 -8.15 -1.84
CA SER A 61 10.95 -7.27 -2.80
C SER A 61 10.30 -6.07 -2.10
N ALA A 62 9.57 -6.32 -1.02
CA ALA A 62 8.88 -5.30 -0.24
C ALA A 62 9.86 -4.29 0.40
N ASP A 63 10.97 -4.79 0.95
CA ASP A 63 12.01 -3.97 1.56
C ASP A 63 12.80 -3.15 0.53
N ALA A 64 13.08 -3.74 -0.64
CA ALA A 64 13.73 -3.02 -1.75
C ALA A 64 12.86 -1.85 -2.23
N TYR A 65 11.55 -2.08 -2.37
CA TYR A 65 10.59 -1.01 -2.65
C TYR A 65 10.60 0.08 -1.56
N ASN A 66 10.59 -0.33 -0.28
CA ASN A 66 10.55 0.60 0.84
C ASN A 66 11.77 1.53 0.93
N ARG A 67 12.97 1.03 0.55
CA ARG A 67 14.22 1.81 0.62
C ARG A 67 14.43 2.79 -0.53
N GLY A 68 13.69 2.67 -1.63
CA GLY A 68 13.85 3.56 -2.79
C GLY A 68 12.51 4.08 -3.31
N PRO A 69 11.82 3.34 -4.19
CA PRO A 69 10.63 3.84 -4.89
C PRO A 69 9.45 4.27 -4.00
N TYR A 70 9.41 3.88 -2.72
CA TYR A 70 8.40 4.37 -1.78
C TYR A 70 8.45 5.89 -1.58
N ALA A 71 9.64 6.51 -1.67
CA ALA A 71 9.77 7.97 -1.56
C ALA A 71 8.93 8.71 -2.60
N ASP A 72 8.81 8.16 -3.81
CA ASP A 72 8.00 8.77 -4.87
C ASP A 72 6.50 8.73 -4.54
N VAL A 73 6.00 7.67 -3.89
CA VAL A 73 4.62 7.62 -3.37
C VAL A 73 4.40 8.72 -2.33
N THR A 74 5.33 8.85 -1.38
CA THR A 74 5.18 9.87 -0.34
C THR A 74 5.15 11.28 -0.93
N LYS A 75 5.90 11.52 -2.00
CA LYS A 75 5.90 12.80 -2.73
C LYS A 75 4.60 13.05 -3.49
N ILE A 76 4.05 12.05 -4.16
CA ILE A 76 2.74 12.16 -4.86
C ILE A 76 1.64 12.55 -3.86
N LEU A 77 1.68 12.02 -2.65
CA LEU A 77 0.64 12.20 -1.63
C LEU A 77 0.94 13.34 -0.64
N GLU A 78 2.10 14.00 -0.72
CA GLU A 78 2.61 14.95 0.28
C GLU A 78 1.61 16.08 0.60
N LYS A 79 0.88 16.55 -0.42
CA LYS A 79 -0.05 17.67 -0.29
C LYS A 79 -1.39 17.26 0.30
N LEU A 80 -1.68 15.96 0.36
CA LEU A 80 -2.97 15.39 0.77
C LEU A 80 -2.93 14.81 2.18
N VAL A 81 -1.74 14.60 2.74
CA VAL A 81 -1.52 13.92 4.03
C VAL A 81 -1.07 14.92 5.10
N VAL A 82 -1.44 14.67 6.35
CA VAL A 82 -0.95 15.37 7.54
C VAL A 82 0.06 14.48 8.26
N GLY A 83 1.25 15.02 8.51
CA GLY A 83 2.32 14.30 9.20
C GLY A 83 2.95 13.19 8.36
N THR A 84 3.69 12.31 9.02
CA THR A 84 4.43 11.23 8.36
C THR A 84 3.58 9.96 8.30
N PRO A 85 3.46 9.31 7.12
CA PRO A 85 2.85 7.99 7.01
C PRO A 85 3.50 6.97 7.93
N ARG A 86 2.70 6.12 8.59
CA ARG A 86 3.22 4.97 9.35
C ARG A 86 3.26 3.74 8.48
N VAL A 87 4.39 3.03 8.46
CA VAL A 87 4.56 1.78 7.72
C VAL A 87 4.74 0.63 8.71
N ASP A 88 3.89 -0.38 8.59
CA ASP A 88 4.02 -1.65 9.31
C ASP A 88 4.12 -2.80 8.30
N THR A 89 4.76 -3.92 8.69
CA THR A 89 4.98 -5.06 7.80
C THR A 89 4.56 -6.38 8.44
N TYR A 90 4.05 -7.31 7.63
CA TYR A 90 3.44 -8.55 8.10
C TYR A 90 3.70 -9.73 7.16
N GLU A 91 3.82 -10.92 7.73
CA GLU A 91 3.65 -12.17 7.00
C GLU A 91 2.16 -12.42 6.76
N VAL A 92 1.76 -12.69 5.52
CA VAL A 92 0.34 -12.93 5.22
C VAL A 92 -0.02 -14.38 5.51
N SER A 93 -0.87 -14.58 6.52
CA SER A 93 -1.32 -15.91 6.94
C SER A 93 -2.40 -16.51 6.02
N ASN A 94 -3.38 -15.72 5.60
CA ASN A 94 -4.48 -16.17 4.74
C ASN A 94 -5.09 -15.01 3.92
N SER A 95 -5.78 -15.33 2.83
CA SER A 95 -6.59 -14.38 2.05
C SER A 95 -7.68 -15.14 1.28
N THR A 96 -8.90 -14.61 1.29
CA THR A 96 -10.04 -15.16 0.53
C THR A 96 -10.15 -14.55 -0.87
N PHE A 97 -9.62 -13.33 -1.08
CA PHE A 97 -9.62 -12.64 -2.37
C PHE A 97 -8.46 -13.10 -3.25
N HIS A 98 -7.29 -13.27 -2.65
CA HIS A 98 -6.09 -13.75 -3.32
C HIS A 98 -5.87 -15.20 -2.92
N LYS A 99 -5.90 -16.14 -3.87
CA LYS A 99 -5.67 -17.57 -3.58
C LYS A 99 -4.20 -17.76 -3.16
N ILE A 100 -3.92 -17.66 -1.87
CA ILE A 100 -2.64 -18.09 -1.31
C ILE A 100 -2.68 -19.61 -1.39
N GLY A 101 -1.89 -20.18 -2.30
CA GLY A 101 -1.81 -21.62 -2.48
C GLY A 101 -1.56 -22.27 -1.13
N ALA A 102 -2.39 -23.25 -0.75
CA ALA A 102 -2.11 -24.09 0.41
C ALA A 102 -0.68 -24.59 0.25
N ALA A 103 0.15 -24.41 1.29
CA ALA A 103 1.47 -25.00 1.29
C ALA A 103 1.30 -26.49 0.96
N VAL A 104 1.93 -26.95 -0.12
CA VAL A 104 1.97 -28.39 -0.42
C VAL A 104 2.70 -29.00 0.75
N ALA A 105 1.96 -29.65 1.65
CA ALA A 105 2.56 -30.45 2.70
C ALA A 105 3.38 -31.54 2.01
N ALA A 106 4.66 -31.63 2.39
CA ALA A 106 5.56 -32.70 1.95
C ALA A 106 5.10 -34.05 2.51
#